data_AF-A0A1F8N227-F1
#
_entry.id   AF-A0A1F8N227-F1
#
_cell.length_a   1.000
_cell.length_b   1.000
_cell.length_c   1.000
_cell.angle_alpha   90.00
_cell.angle_beta   90.00
_cell.angle_gamma   90.00
#
_symmetry.space_group_name_H-M   'P 1'
#
loop_
_entity.id
_entity.type
_entity.pdbx_description
1 polymer ?
#
loop_
_entity_poly.entity_id
_entity_poly.type
_entity_poly.pdbx_seq_one_letter_code
_entity_poly.pdbx_strand_id
1 'polypeptide(L)'
;MNSSLIGKIEKAKHYALEPERVTFSDFSLSFRGDHDSHNLTFKDNNWHCSCNYFASHGLCSHTMALEKILGEMLPKGVGALKES
;
A
#
# COMPACT_ATOMS: atom_id res chain seq x y z
N MET A 1 19.72 22.27 24.24
CA MET A 1 19.19 20.92 23.92
C MET A 1 17.78 21.07 23.36
N ASN A 2 17.53 20.64 22.11
CA ASN A 2 16.18 20.65 21.53
C ASN A 2 15.38 19.43 22.01
N SER A 3 15.03 19.39 23.30
CA SER A 3 14.29 18.27 23.94
C SER A 3 13.01 17.91 23.19
N SER A 4 12.32 18.90 22.61
CA SER A 4 11.13 18.68 21.76
C SER A 4 11.41 17.86 20.51
N LEU A 5 12.57 18.04 19.86
CA LEU A 5 12.93 17.29 18.64
C LEU A 5 13.28 15.85 18.96
N ILE A 6 14.02 15.61 20.05
CA ILE A 6 14.38 14.26 20.51
C ILE A 6 13.09 13.47 20.81
N GLY A 7 12.15 14.07 21.53
CA GLY A 7 10.86 13.43 21.81
C GLY A 7 10.05 13.11 20.55
N LYS A 8 10.12 13.94 19.50
CA LYS A 8 9.47 13.68 18.21
C LYS A 8 10.14 12.52 17.46
N ILE A 9 11.47 12.43 17.48
CA ILE A 9 12.22 11.34 16.85
C ILE A 9 11.87 10.00 17.49
N GLU A 10 11.84 9.93 18.83
CA GLU A 10 11.50 8.69 19.54
C GLU A 10 10.03 8.28 19.29
N LYS A 11 9.11 9.24 19.26
CA LYS A 11 7.72 8.96 18.85
C LYS A 11 7.62 8.44 17.42
N ALA A 12 8.36 9.02 16.47
CA ALA A 12 8.35 8.57 15.08
C ALA A 12 8.84 7.11 14.95
N LYS A 13 9.90 6.74 15.69
CA LYS A 13 10.36 5.35 15.76
C LYS A 13 9.31 4.41 16.34
N HIS A 14 8.61 4.84 17.39
CA HIS A 14 7.54 4.05 18.00
C HIS A 14 6.37 3.84 17.04
N TYR A 15 5.88 4.90 16.39
CA TYR A 15 4.76 4.82 15.44
C TYR A 15 5.09 3.98 14.20
N ALA A 16 6.36 3.93 13.78
CA ALA A 16 6.79 3.06 12.68
C ALA A 16 6.65 1.56 12.98
N LEU A 17 6.49 1.18 14.25
CA LEU A 17 6.26 -0.21 14.70
C LEU A 17 4.78 -0.53 14.93
N GLU A 18 3.89 0.44 14.74
CA GLU A 18 2.44 0.32 14.99
C GLU A 18 1.67 0.57 13.67
N PRO A 19 1.74 -0.35 12.68
CA PRO A 19 1.13 -0.19 11.36
C PRO A 19 -0.38 0.06 11.41
N GLU A 20 -1.09 -0.43 12.42
CA GLU A 20 -2.53 -0.23 12.61
C GLU A 20 -2.93 1.25 12.80
N ARG A 21 -1.96 2.12 13.09
CA ARG A 21 -2.17 3.58 13.18
C ARG A 21 -2.19 4.27 11.82
N VAL A 22 -1.75 3.60 10.77
CA VAL A 22 -1.59 4.18 9.44
C VAL A 22 -2.72 3.68 8.54
N THR A 23 -3.30 4.58 7.75
CA THR A 23 -4.25 4.20 6.70
C THR A 23 -3.89 4.92 5.42
N PHE A 24 -3.61 4.16 4.37
CA PHE A 24 -3.41 4.68 3.01
C PHE A 24 -4.77 4.88 2.34
N SER A 25 -5.15 6.13 2.09
CA SER A 25 -6.40 6.43 1.38
C SER A 25 -6.23 6.39 -0.13
N ASP A 26 -5.23 7.08 -0.64
CA ASP A 26 -4.96 7.22 -2.07
C ASP A 26 -3.45 7.29 -2.30
N PHE A 27 -2.96 6.55 -3.28
CA PHE A 27 -1.54 6.57 -3.63
C PHE A 27 -1.30 6.16 -5.07
N SER A 28 -0.13 6.58 -5.58
CA SER A 28 0.39 6.19 -6.88
C SER A 28 1.85 5.80 -6.73
N LEU A 29 2.26 4.71 -7.36
CA LEU A 29 3.63 4.20 -7.29
C LEU A 29 4.05 3.54 -8.60
N SER A 30 5.36 3.42 -8.80
CA SER A 30 5.94 2.60 -9.85
C SER A 30 6.39 1.27 -9.22
N PHE A 31 5.86 0.18 -9.73
CA PHE A 31 6.17 -1.18 -9.32
C PHE A 31 7.09 -1.82 -10.36
N ARG A 32 8.33 -2.13 -9.97
CA ARG A 32 9.28 -2.83 -10.84
C ARG A 32 9.05 -4.33 -10.75
N GLY A 33 8.48 -4.92 -11.81
CA GLY A 33 8.43 -6.36 -12.00
C GLY A 33 9.71 -6.90 -12.63
N ASP A 34 9.69 -8.19 -12.95
CA ASP A 34 10.84 -8.87 -13.55
C ASP A 34 11.19 -8.35 -14.94
N HIS A 35 10.18 -7.95 -15.72
CA HIS A 35 10.32 -7.59 -17.13
C HIS A 35 10.12 -6.11 -17.42
N ASP A 36 9.29 -5.43 -16.62
CA ASP A 36 8.93 -4.02 -16.84
C ASP A 36 8.52 -3.33 -15.54
N SER A 37 8.40 -2.01 -15.57
CA SER A 37 7.85 -1.20 -14.49
C SER A 37 6.41 -0.81 -14.79
N HIS A 38 5.52 -1.02 -13.83
CA HIS A 38 4.10 -0.75 -13.96
C HIS A 38 3.67 0.34 -12.99
N ASN A 39 2.83 1.26 -13.45
CA ASN A 39 2.23 2.25 -12.57
C ASN A 39 1.04 1.60 -11.86
N LEU A 40 1.07 1.62 -10.53
CA LEU A 40 -0.02 1.22 -9.67
C LEU A 40 -0.65 2.47 -9.06
N THR A 41 -1.97 2.50 -9.01
CA THR A 41 -2.70 3.48 -8.22
C THR A 41 -3.75 2.80 -7.37
N PHE A 42 -3.99 3.37 -6.20
CA PHE A 42 -5.12 3.08 -5.37
C PHE A 42 -5.85 4.39 -5.13
N LYS A 43 -7.11 4.47 -5.55
CA LYS A 43 -7.90 5.71 -5.45
C LYS A 43 -9.38 5.38 -5.31
N ASP A 44 -10.09 6.11 -4.47
CA ASP A 44 -11.53 5.92 -4.26
C ASP A 44 -11.88 4.44 -3.97
N ASN A 45 -11.06 3.78 -3.13
CA ASN A 45 -11.15 2.35 -2.80
C ASN A 45 -10.97 1.37 -3.98
N ASN A 46 -10.46 1.82 -5.12
CA ASN A 46 -10.24 1.00 -6.31
C ASN A 46 -8.75 0.85 -6.63
N TRP A 47 -8.34 -0.38 -6.94
CA TRP A 47 -7.03 -0.66 -7.49
C TRP A 47 -6.99 -0.38 -8.99
N HIS A 48 -5.82 0.06 -9.45
CA HIS A 48 -5.48 0.08 -10.87
C HIS A 48 -4.01 -0.26 -11.05
N CYS A 49 -3.70 -1.03 -12.08
CA CYS A 49 -2.34 -1.34 -12.50
C CYS A 49 -2.24 -1.22 -14.01
N SER A 50 -1.15 -0.61 -14.50
CA SER A 50 -0.91 -0.43 -15.92
C SER A 50 -0.43 -1.71 -16.64
N CYS A 51 -0.39 -2.86 -15.97
CA CYS A 51 0.00 -4.12 -16.61
C CYS A 51 -1.17 -4.72 -17.43
N ASN A 52 -0.84 -5.44 -18.49
CA ASN A 52 -1.83 -6.02 -19.40
C ASN A 52 -2.76 -7.02 -18.69
N TYR A 53 -2.25 -7.76 -17.69
CA TYR A 53 -3.05 -8.74 -16.97
C TYR A 53 -4.18 -8.09 -16.17
N PHE A 54 -3.89 -6.94 -15.54
CA PHE A 54 -4.88 -6.18 -14.77
C PHE A 54 -6.00 -5.65 -15.66
N ALA A 55 -5.65 -5.13 -16.85
CA ALA A 55 -6.64 -4.62 -17.80
C ALA A 55 -7.72 -5.65 -18.16
N SER A 56 -7.37 -6.94 -18.16
CA SER A 56 -8.31 -8.02 -18.48
C SER A 56 -9.03 -8.63 -17.27
N HIS A 57 -8.44 -8.59 -16.06
CA HIS A 57 -8.95 -9.34 -14.90
C HIS A 57 -9.33 -8.47 -13.69
N GLY A 58 -8.96 -7.19 -13.68
CA GLY A 58 -9.16 -6.31 -12.51
C GLY A 58 -8.29 -6.65 -11.29
N LEU A 59 -7.33 -7.56 -11.44
CA LEU A 59 -6.33 -7.92 -10.43
C LEU A 59 -5.03 -8.34 -11.12
N CYS A 60 -3.90 -8.28 -10.42
CA CYS A 60 -2.62 -8.80 -10.89
C CYS A 60 -1.68 -9.08 -9.72
N SER A 61 -0.56 -9.75 -9.98
CA SER A 61 0.49 -10.00 -8.98
C SER A 61 0.97 -8.73 -8.28
N HIS A 62 0.99 -7.58 -8.96
CA HIS A 62 1.41 -6.31 -8.37
C HIS A 62 0.41 -5.78 -7.32
N THR A 63 -0.89 -5.79 -7.63
CA THR A 63 -1.92 -5.37 -6.67
C THR A 63 -1.99 -6.35 -5.50
N MET A 64 -1.89 -7.65 -5.77
CA MET A 64 -1.82 -8.68 -4.72
C MET A 64 -0.59 -8.52 -3.82
N ALA A 65 0.57 -8.16 -4.38
CA ALA A 65 1.77 -7.89 -3.59
C ALA A 65 1.59 -6.66 -2.70
N LEU A 66 1.00 -5.59 -3.22
CA LEU A 66 0.70 -4.38 -2.46
C LEU A 66 -0.33 -4.61 -1.35
N GLU A 67 -1.36 -5.42 -1.60
CA GLU A 67 -2.29 -5.86 -0.56
C GLU A 67 -1.58 -6.60 0.58
N LYS A 68 -0.61 -7.47 0.26
CA LYS A 68 0.19 -8.18 1.27
C LYS A 68 1.16 -7.26 2.02
N ILE A 69 1.78 -6.29 1.34
CA ILE A 69 2.73 -5.36 1.95
C ILE A 69 2.01 -4.38 2.90
N LEU A 70 0.86 -3.84 2.46
CA LEU A 70 0.15 -2.83 3.23
C LEU A 70 -0.75 -3.45 4.29
N GLY A 71 -1.33 -4.62 4.04
CA GLY A 71 -2.13 -5.37 5.01
C GLY A 71 -3.20 -4.50 5.67
N GLU A 72 -3.13 -4.38 6.99
CA GLU A 72 -4.07 -3.60 7.80
C GLU A 72 -3.99 -2.08 7.58
N MET A 73 -2.95 -1.59 6.90
CA MET A 73 -2.83 -0.18 6.53
C MET A 73 -3.74 0.21 5.35
N LEU A 74 -4.42 -0.75 4.72
CA LEU A 74 -5.45 -0.46 3.72
C LEU A 74 -6.81 -0.14 4.38
N PRO A 75 -7.68 0.63 3.71
CA PRO A 75 -9.02 0.89 4.23
C PRO A 75 -9.81 -0.41 4.40
N LYS A 76 -10.58 -0.51 5.49
CA LYS A 76 -11.42 -1.67 5.75
C LYS A 76 -12.39 -1.92 4.59
N GLY A 77 -12.46 -3.16 4.11
CA GLY A 77 -13.36 -3.57 3.02
C GLY A 77 -12.77 -3.45 1.62
N VAL A 78 -11.51 -3.08 1.50
CA VAL A 78 -10.74 -3.10 0.24
C VAL A 78 -9.94 -4.39 0.19
N GLY A 79 -10.08 -5.17 -0.88
CA GLY A 79 -9.27 -6.37 -1.08
C GLY A 79 -9.73 -7.60 -0.29
N ALA A 80 -10.98 -8.03 -0.48
CA ALA A 80 -11.39 -9.38 -0.13
C ALA A 80 -11.35 -10.25 -1.39
N LEU A 81 -10.15 -10.65 -1.82
CA LEU A 81 -10.02 -12.00 -2.34
C LEU A 81 -10.40 -12.92 -1.18
N LYS A 82 -11.69 -13.27 -1.10
CA LYS A 82 -12.14 -14.38 -0.27
C LYS A 82 -11.40 -15.61 -0.78
N GLU A 83 -10.32 -15.99 -0.11
CA GLU A 83 -9.76 -17.33 -0.26
C GLU A 83 -10.93 -18.30 -0.06
N SER A 84 -11.31 -18.99 -1.14
CA SER A 84 -12.39 -19.96 -1.20
C SER A 84 -11.84 -21.33 -0.82
#